data_AF-A0A2A2JW99-F1
#
_entry.id   AF-A0A2A2JW99-F1
#
_cell.length_a   1.000
_cell.length_b   1.000
_cell.length_c   1.000
_cell.angle_alpha   90.00
_cell.angle_beta   90.00
_cell.angle_gamma   90.00
#
_symmetry.space_group_name_H-M   'P 1'
#
loop_
_entity.id
_entity.type
_entity.pdbx_description
1 polymer ?
#
loop_
_entity_poly.entity_id
_entity_poly.type
_entity_poly.pdbx_seq_one_letter_code
_entity_poly.pdbx_strand_id
1 'polypeptide(L)'
;MHHWCYDDDDTEHGPASWPTGTKQSPIDIDLACVQRVDTPDAIKFINYEHAIKGDICNNGHSVQMNPIIQCEHPEIYGGGLDQPCSEIVTWTLFTEPVGVTHEQLELFRQVEDCDCRPIRHNFRPVQALCERKVEHWVVHGHDPTHGFEAQQNHEHEHAHDN
;
A
#
# COMPACT_ATOMS: atom_id res chain seq x y z
N MET A 1 -26.74 8.35 1.14
CA MET A 1 -25.31 7.97 1.23
C MET A 1 -24.67 8.41 -0.06
N HIS A 2 -23.62 9.22 -0.02
CA HIS A 2 -22.91 9.64 -1.22
C HIS A 2 -22.14 8.43 -1.75
N HIS A 3 -22.60 7.86 -2.85
CA HIS A 3 -21.92 6.79 -3.57
C HIS A 3 -20.76 7.46 -4.30
N TRP A 4 -19.51 7.13 -4.00
CA TRP A 4 -18.37 7.55 -4.82
C TRP A 4 -18.02 6.38 -5.74
N CYS A 5 -17.54 6.66 -6.95
CA CYS A 5 -17.07 5.64 -7.88
C CYS A 5 -15.80 6.12 -8.60
N TYR A 6 -15.09 5.18 -9.22
CA TYR A 6 -13.87 5.44 -9.99
C TYR A 6 -14.14 5.55 -11.50
N ASP A 7 -15.40 5.62 -11.91
CA ASP A 7 -15.78 5.68 -13.32
C ASP A 7 -15.58 7.12 -13.85
N ASP A 8 -14.70 7.27 -14.84
CA ASP A 8 -14.42 8.56 -15.47
C ASP A 8 -15.65 9.14 -16.21
N ASP A 9 -16.57 8.28 -16.64
CA ASP A 9 -17.80 8.68 -17.34
C ASP A 9 -18.91 9.13 -16.36
N ASP A 10 -18.78 8.84 -15.05
CA ASP A 10 -19.74 9.27 -14.03
C ASP A 10 -19.44 10.70 -13.55
N THR A 11 -20.16 11.67 -14.10
CA THR A 11 -19.98 13.09 -13.75
C THR A 11 -20.51 13.47 -12.36
N GLU A 12 -21.30 12.62 -11.70
CA GLU A 12 -21.89 12.91 -10.39
C GLU A 12 -21.05 12.33 -9.25
N HIS A 13 -20.49 11.13 -9.45
CA HIS A 13 -19.81 10.36 -8.40
C HIS A 13 -18.35 9.99 -8.73
N GLY A 14 -17.93 10.21 -9.98
CA GLY A 14 -16.62 9.88 -10.51
C GLY A 14 -15.54 10.94 -10.23
N PRO A 15 -14.32 10.74 -10.76
CA PRO A 15 -13.15 11.59 -10.49
C PRO A 15 -13.37 13.09 -10.73
N ALA A 16 -14.27 13.45 -11.66
CA ALA A 16 -14.62 14.83 -11.96
C ALA A 16 -15.34 15.57 -10.81
N SER A 17 -16.06 14.85 -9.94
CA SER A 17 -16.82 15.44 -8.83
C SER A 17 -16.11 15.33 -7.48
N TRP A 18 -14.97 14.64 -7.42
CA TRP A 18 -14.25 14.41 -6.18
C TRP A 18 -13.67 15.71 -5.57
N PRO A 19 -13.54 15.78 -4.23
CA PRO A 19 -13.00 16.96 -3.57
C PRO A 19 -11.58 17.29 -4.04
N THR A 20 -11.39 18.49 -4.56
CA THR A 20 -10.07 19.03 -4.88
C THR A 20 -9.46 19.77 -3.69
N GLY A 21 -8.14 19.78 -3.56
CA GLY A 21 -7.46 20.57 -2.53
C GLY A 21 -5.94 20.54 -2.65
N THR A 22 -5.26 21.46 -1.97
CA THR A 22 -3.80 21.66 -2.09
C THR A 22 -2.96 20.57 -1.40
N LYS A 23 -3.61 19.66 -0.68
CA LYS A 23 -2.97 18.56 0.08
C LYS A 23 -3.54 17.18 -0.27
N GLN A 24 -4.27 17.05 -1.39
CA GLN A 24 -4.82 15.77 -1.82
C GLN A 24 -3.72 14.90 -2.48
N SER A 25 -3.70 13.61 -2.16
CA SER A 25 -2.85 12.59 -2.81
C SER A 25 -3.64 11.82 -3.89
N PRO A 26 -2.99 11.07 -4.80
CA PRO A 26 -1.54 10.91 -4.99
C PRO A 26 -0.89 12.14 -5.65
N ILE A 27 0.44 12.25 -5.58
CA ILE A 27 1.24 13.28 -6.28
C ILE A 27 2.32 12.58 -7.10
N ASP A 28 2.77 13.21 -8.19
CA ASP A 28 3.98 12.78 -8.88
C ASP A 28 5.20 13.17 -8.04
N ILE A 29 6.07 12.18 -7.79
CA ILE A 29 7.32 12.37 -7.05
C ILE A 29 8.46 12.39 -8.06
N ASP A 30 9.04 13.57 -8.26
CA ASP A 30 10.26 13.73 -9.03
C ASP A 30 11.48 13.63 -8.11
N LEU A 31 12.16 12.47 -8.15
CA LEU A 31 13.37 12.20 -7.36
C LEU A 31 14.54 13.14 -7.65
N ALA A 32 14.52 13.90 -8.75
CA ALA A 32 15.53 14.94 -9.00
C ALA A 32 15.30 16.20 -8.17
N CYS A 33 14.07 16.45 -7.72
CA CYS A 33 13.65 17.65 -7.01
C CYS A 33 13.40 17.44 -5.51
N VAL A 34 13.48 16.20 -5.01
CA VAL A 34 13.27 15.88 -3.59
C VAL A 34 14.46 16.32 -2.74
N GLN A 35 14.15 16.75 -1.51
CA GLN A 35 15.18 17.05 -0.53
C GLN A 35 15.74 15.73 0.03
N ARG A 36 17.03 15.47 -0.20
CA ARG A 36 17.70 14.31 0.41
C ARG A 36 17.97 14.61 1.89
N VAL A 37 17.53 13.72 2.75
CA VAL A 37 17.69 13.83 4.20
C VAL A 37 18.33 12.55 4.71
N ASP A 38 19.47 12.68 5.38
CA ASP A 38 20.09 11.55 6.06
C ASP A 38 19.27 11.25 7.32
N THR A 39 18.81 10.01 7.47
CA THR A 39 18.09 9.58 8.68
C THR A 39 18.73 8.32 9.26
N PRO A 40 18.97 8.28 10.58
CA PRO A 40 19.38 7.04 11.25
C PRO A 40 18.17 6.10 11.50
N ASP A 41 16.95 6.57 11.27
CA ASP A 41 15.72 5.86 11.67
C ASP A 41 14.91 5.40 10.46
N ALA A 42 15.18 4.16 10.04
CA ALA A 42 14.40 3.47 9.02
C ALA A 42 13.05 3.00 9.59
N ILE A 43 12.03 2.89 8.73
CA ILE A 43 10.82 2.13 9.08
C ILE A 43 11.22 0.68 9.32
N LYS A 44 10.75 0.13 10.44
CA LYS A 44 10.97 -1.27 10.81
C LYS A 44 9.66 -2.01 10.78
N PHE A 45 9.71 -3.18 10.16
CA PHE A 45 8.61 -4.13 10.05
C PHE A 45 8.93 -5.29 10.97
N ILE A 46 8.19 -5.44 12.06
CA ILE A 46 8.37 -6.53 13.01
C ILE A 46 7.31 -7.58 12.77
N ASN A 47 7.72 -8.85 12.72
CA ASN A 47 6.86 -10.02 12.52
C ASN A 47 6.12 -10.03 11.16
N TYR A 48 6.55 -9.23 10.17
CA TYR A 48 5.99 -9.24 8.82
C TYR A 48 6.47 -10.44 7.98
N GLU A 49 7.52 -11.10 8.43
CA GLU A 49 8.04 -12.35 7.89
C GLU A 49 7.16 -13.56 8.25
N HIS A 50 6.30 -13.42 9.27
CA HIS A 50 5.45 -14.51 9.73
C HIS A 50 4.10 -14.49 9.02
N ALA A 51 3.66 -15.66 8.53
CA ALA A 51 2.34 -15.82 7.94
C ALA A 51 1.24 -15.55 8.98
N ILE A 52 0.39 -14.57 8.69
CA ILE A 52 -0.73 -14.22 9.55
C ILE A 52 -1.92 -15.11 9.21
N LYS A 53 -2.45 -15.82 10.20
CA LYS A 53 -3.71 -16.55 10.05
C LYS A 53 -4.89 -15.60 10.15
N GLY A 54 -5.91 -15.82 9.35
CA GLY A 54 -7.12 -15.01 9.37
C GLY A 54 -7.97 -15.24 8.13
N ASP A 55 -9.09 -14.51 8.09
CA ASP A 55 -10.02 -14.56 6.98
C ASP A 55 -9.86 -13.32 6.12
N ILE A 56 -9.83 -13.53 4.81
CA ILE A 56 -9.87 -12.46 3.82
C ILE A 56 -11.32 -12.34 3.35
N CYS A 57 -11.87 -11.14 3.43
CA CYS A 57 -13.17 -10.83 2.86
C CYS A 57 -13.08 -9.68 1.87
N ASN A 58 -13.87 -9.79 0.81
CA ASN A 58 -14.15 -8.67 -0.06
C ASN A 58 -15.42 -7.97 0.44
N ASN A 59 -15.30 -6.72 0.88
CA ASN A 59 -16.43 -5.96 1.44
C ASN A 59 -17.19 -5.16 0.37
N GLY A 60 -16.94 -5.44 -0.92
CA GLY A 60 -17.55 -4.75 -2.07
C GLY A 60 -16.84 -3.45 -2.45
N HIS A 61 -15.87 -3.00 -1.66
CA HIS A 61 -15.05 -1.81 -1.94
C HIS A 61 -13.55 -2.12 -1.93
N SER A 62 -13.12 -3.00 -1.03
CA SER A 62 -11.73 -3.41 -0.84
C SER A 62 -11.64 -4.86 -0.41
N VAL A 63 -10.44 -5.42 -0.55
CA VAL A 63 -10.04 -6.64 0.17
C VAL A 63 -9.67 -6.26 1.60
N GLN A 64 -10.30 -6.89 2.57
CA GLN A 64 -10.04 -6.71 4.00
C GLN A 64 -9.51 -8.03 4.58
N MET A 65 -8.37 -7.96 5.27
CA MET A 65 -7.82 -9.07 6.04
C MET A 65 -8.25 -8.93 7.50
N ASN A 66 -8.84 -9.98 8.05
CA ASN A 66 -9.22 -10.08 9.46
C ASN A 66 -8.27 -11.05 10.16
N PRO A 67 -7.15 -10.56 10.74
CA PRO A 67 -6.15 -11.43 11.33
C PRO A 67 -6.63 -11.99 12.68
N ILE A 68 -6.29 -13.26 12.93
CA ILE A 68 -6.36 -13.86 14.26
C ILE A 68 -5.07 -13.47 14.98
N ILE A 69 -5.13 -12.39 15.75
CA ILE A 69 -3.96 -11.83 16.43
C ILE A 69 -3.49 -12.80 17.53
N GLN A 70 -2.29 -13.35 17.35
CA GLN A 70 -1.57 -14.16 18.34
C GLN A 70 -0.52 -13.30 19.08
N CYS A 71 0.30 -13.92 19.93
CA CYS A 71 1.29 -13.22 20.76
C CYS A 71 2.37 -12.47 19.96
N GLU A 72 2.59 -12.82 18.69
CA GLU A 72 3.51 -12.17 17.76
C GLU A 72 2.70 -11.57 16.61
N HIS A 73 2.31 -10.31 16.76
CA HIS A 73 1.56 -9.61 15.72
C HIS A 73 2.46 -8.68 14.91
N PRO A 74 2.10 -8.38 13.66
CA PRO A 74 2.85 -7.42 12.86
C PRO A 74 2.82 -6.04 13.51
N GLU A 75 3.97 -5.38 13.54
CA GLU A 75 4.12 -4.01 14.01
C GLU A 75 4.98 -3.21 13.04
N ILE A 76 4.64 -1.93 12.89
CA ILE A 76 5.45 -0.96 12.15
C ILE A 76 5.82 0.16 13.12
N TYR A 77 7.10 0.52 13.19
CA TYR A 77 7.57 1.67 13.98
C TYR A 77 8.77 2.35 13.33
N GLY A 78 9.18 3.50 13.88
CA GLY A 78 10.25 4.31 13.32
C GLY A 78 9.82 5.02 12.05
N GLY A 79 10.79 5.62 11.35
CA GLY A 79 10.54 6.28 10.08
C GLY A 79 9.56 7.47 10.20
N GLY A 80 9.57 8.16 11.33
CA GLY A 80 8.69 9.30 11.60
C GLY A 80 7.26 8.93 11.98
N LEU A 81 6.93 7.64 12.11
CA LEU A 81 5.61 7.17 12.55
C LEU A 81 5.38 7.34 14.06
N ASP A 82 6.45 7.54 14.84
CA ASP A 82 6.37 7.73 16.31
C ASP A 82 5.89 9.14 16.71
N GLN A 83 5.58 10.01 15.75
CA GLN A 83 5.06 11.35 15.99
C GLN A 83 3.59 11.30 16.45
N PRO A 84 3.13 12.23 17.31
CA PRO A 84 1.75 12.24 17.80
C PRO A 84 0.76 12.27 16.64
N CYS A 85 -0.31 11.47 16.74
CA CYS A 85 -1.38 11.39 15.76
C CYS A 85 -1.98 12.78 15.50
N SER A 86 -1.47 13.50 14.51
CA SER A 86 -2.10 14.70 13.98
C SER A 86 -3.18 14.28 12.97
N GLU A 87 -4.17 15.14 12.70
CA GLU A 87 -5.20 14.90 11.67
C GLU A 87 -4.63 14.88 10.23
N ILE A 88 -3.31 14.79 10.09
CA ILE A 88 -2.59 14.78 8.82
C ILE A 88 -1.98 13.39 8.63
N VAL A 89 -2.27 12.78 7.48
CA VAL A 89 -1.65 11.53 7.05
C VAL A 89 -0.21 11.80 6.63
N THR A 90 0.75 11.11 7.26
CA THR A 90 2.13 11.01 6.76
C THR A 90 2.19 9.88 5.74
N TRP A 91 2.64 10.18 4.51
CA TRP A 91 2.85 9.20 3.47
C TRP A 91 4.32 8.79 3.41
N THR A 92 4.61 7.50 3.52
CA THR A 92 5.93 6.95 3.25
C THR A 92 5.86 6.00 2.06
N LEU A 93 6.69 6.28 1.04
CA LEU A 93 6.80 5.46 -0.16
C LEU A 93 8.16 4.77 -0.19
N PHE A 94 8.15 3.45 -0.28
CA PHE A 94 9.35 2.66 -0.50
C PHE A 94 9.76 2.74 -1.97
N THR A 95 11.05 3.01 -2.22
CA THR A 95 11.59 3.07 -3.60
C THR A 95 11.73 1.69 -4.23
N GLU A 96 11.73 0.64 -3.41
CA GLU A 96 11.79 -0.75 -3.84
C GLU A 96 10.38 -1.37 -3.79
N PRO A 97 9.85 -1.83 -4.93
CA PRO A 97 8.56 -2.49 -4.97
C PRO A 97 8.65 -3.91 -4.40
N VAL A 98 7.61 -4.34 -3.70
CA VAL A 98 7.44 -5.75 -3.32
C VAL A 98 6.95 -6.53 -4.54
N GLY A 99 7.69 -7.56 -4.93
CA GLY A 99 7.31 -8.44 -6.03
C GLY A 99 6.12 -9.33 -5.67
N VAL A 100 5.15 -9.43 -6.58
CA VAL A 100 4.02 -10.37 -6.49
C VAL A 100 4.06 -11.34 -7.68
N THR A 101 3.59 -12.56 -7.48
CA THR A 101 3.53 -13.53 -8.59
C THR A 101 2.42 -13.14 -9.58
N HIS A 102 2.55 -13.62 -10.82
CA HIS A 102 1.50 -13.40 -11.82
C HIS A 102 0.15 -13.98 -11.37
N GLU A 103 0.16 -15.16 -10.76
CA GLU A 103 -1.05 -15.81 -10.23
C GLU A 103 -1.72 -14.99 -9.12
N GLN A 104 -0.94 -14.46 -8.16
CA GLN A 104 -1.45 -13.57 -7.12
C GLN A 104 -2.07 -12.31 -7.71
N LEU A 105 -1.43 -11.73 -8.73
CA LEU A 105 -1.95 -10.55 -9.42
C LEU A 105 -3.25 -10.84 -10.18
N GLU A 106 -3.37 -11.99 -10.84
CA GLU A 106 -4.59 -12.39 -11.54
C GLU A 106 -5.74 -12.69 -10.58
N LEU A 107 -5.46 -13.28 -9.41
CA LEU A 107 -6.46 -13.43 -8.34
C LEU A 107 -6.93 -12.07 -7.82
N PHE A 108 -6.00 -11.13 -7.61
CA PHE A 108 -6.34 -9.78 -7.16
C PHE A 108 -7.20 -9.01 -8.18
N ARG A 109 -6.96 -9.19 -9.48
CA ARG A 109 -7.76 -8.58 -10.56
C ARG A 109 -9.17 -9.15 -10.70
N GLN A 110 -9.48 -10.27 -10.04
CA GLN A 110 -10.80 -10.89 -10.02
C GLN A 110 -11.67 -10.40 -8.86
N VAL A 111 -11.17 -9.51 -7.99
CA VAL A 111 -11.97 -8.94 -6.89
C VAL A 111 -13.13 -8.12 -7.47
N GLU A 112 -14.34 -8.36 -6.98
CA GLU A 112 -15.58 -7.75 -7.46
C GLU A 112 -16.15 -6.69 -6.49
N ASP A 113 -16.97 -5.77 -6.98
CA ASP A 113 -17.73 -4.85 -6.14
C ASP A 113 -19.01 -5.50 -5.58
N CYS A 114 -19.82 -4.72 -4.86
CA CYS A 114 -21.11 -5.18 -4.33
C CYS A 114 -22.17 -5.52 -5.41
N ASP A 115 -21.92 -5.18 -6.67
CA ASP A 115 -22.78 -5.48 -7.83
C ASP A 115 -22.24 -6.67 -8.66
N CYS A 116 -21.30 -7.46 -8.10
CA CYS A 116 -20.62 -8.57 -8.79
C CYS A 116 -19.86 -8.14 -10.06
N ARG A 117 -19.35 -6.90 -10.11
CA ARG A 117 -18.53 -6.42 -11.23
C ARG A 117 -17.07 -6.40 -10.82
N PRO A 118 -16.14 -6.82 -11.71
CA PRO A 118 -14.71 -6.72 -11.41
C PRO A 118 -14.31 -5.28 -11.08
N ILE A 119 -13.63 -5.07 -9.95
CA ILE A 119 -13.08 -3.77 -9.56
C ILE A 119 -11.94 -3.43 -10.52
N ARG A 120 -12.11 -2.36 -11.28
CA ARG A 120 -11.12 -1.85 -12.24
C ARG A 120 -10.82 -0.39 -11.95
N HIS A 121 -9.60 0.03 -12.31
CA HIS A 121 -9.14 1.42 -12.21
C HIS A 121 -9.43 2.07 -10.84
N ASN A 122 -9.33 1.30 -9.75
CA ASN A 122 -9.50 1.76 -8.37
C ASN A 122 -8.27 2.54 -7.90
N PHE A 123 -7.99 3.65 -8.58
CA PHE A 123 -6.93 4.58 -8.26
C PHE A 123 -7.41 6.00 -8.52
N ARG A 124 -6.88 6.94 -7.73
CA ARG A 124 -7.19 8.35 -7.89
C ARG A 124 -6.21 9.02 -8.87
N PRO A 125 -6.65 9.94 -9.74
CA PRO A 125 -5.74 10.72 -10.58
C PRO A 125 -4.72 11.51 -9.75
N VAL A 126 -3.54 11.71 -10.33
CA VAL A 126 -2.48 12.50 -9.71
C VAL A 126 -2.95 13.93 -9.46
N GLN A 127 -2.62 14.44 -8.27
CA GLN A 127 -2.92 15.78 -7.80
C GLN A 127 -1.68 16.65 -7.89
N ALA A 128 -1.86 17.97 -8.03
CA ALA A 128 -0.74 18.91 -8.11
C ALA A 128 0.07 18.96 -6.80
N LEU A 129 1.40 18.99 -6.86
CA LEU A 129 2.28 19.05 -5.68
C LEU A 129 1.96 20.23 -4.73
N CYS A 130 1.63 21.39 -5.30
CA CYS A 130 1.42 22.64 -4.57
C CYS A 130 2.63 22.99 -3.67
N GLU A 131 2.42 23.39 -2.41
CA GLU A 131 3.48 23.79 -1.48
C GLU A 131 4.05 22.62 -0.66
N ARG A 132 3.67 21.37 -0.98
CA ARG A 132 4.12 20.19 -0.25
C ARG A 132 5.59 19.94 -0.50
N LYS A 133 6.32 19.63 0.56
CA LYS A 133 7.70 19.15 0.49
C LYS A 133 7.72 17.64 0.44
N VAL A 134 8.62 17.09 -0.37
CA VAL A 134 8.88 15.66 -0.44
C VAL A 134 10.35 15.46 -0.06
N GLU A 135 10.57 14.58 0.90
CA GLU A 135 11.89 14.22 1.39
C GLU A 135 12.22 12.80 0.93
N HIS A 136 13.47 12.59 0.50
CA HIS A 136 14.02 11.28 0.24
C HIS A 136 14.98 10.93 1.36
N TRP A 137 14.55 9.98 2.17
CA TRP A 137 15.27 9.55 3.35
C TRP A 137 16.32 8.51 3.00
N VAL A 138 17.59 8.83 3.25
CA VAL A 138 18.72 7.96 3.01
C VAL A 138 19.15 7.36 4.33
N VAL A 139 19.03 6.04 4.46
CA VAL A 139 19.44 5.29 5.65
C VAL A 139 20.89 4.83 5.45
N HIS A 140 21.81 5.36 6.26
CA HIS A 140 23.22 4.97 6.19
C HIS A 140 23.44 3.59 6.80
N GLY A 141 24.14 2.70 6.09
CA GLY A 141 24.48 1.35 6.55
C GLY A 141 23.45 0.26 6.18
N HIS A 142 22.36 0.62 5.51
CA HIS A 142 21.47 -0.34 4.84
C HIS A 142 22.04 -0.61 3.44
N ASP A 143 22.36 -1.88 3.16
CA ASP A 143 22.78 -2.29 1.83
C ASP A 143 21.56 -2.35 0.91
N PRO A 144 21.47 -1.51 -0.14
CA PRO A 144 20.34 -1.51 -1.08
C PRO A 144 20.26 -2.79 -1.94
N THR A 145 21.22 -3.71 -1.83
CA THR A 145 21.12 -5.03 -2.48
C THR A 145 20.36 -6.07 -1.65
N HIS A 146 20.11 -5.79 -0.37
CA HIS A 146 19.18 -6.57 0.46
C HIS A 146 17.84 -5.85 0.47
N GLY A 147 17.16 -5.88 -0.68
CA GLY A 147 15.78 -5.45 -0.75
C GLY A 147 14.90 -6.28 0.18
N PHE A 148 13.63 -5.88 0.33
CA PHE A 148 12.63 -6.71 1.01
C PHE A 148 12.56 -8.09 0.34
N GLU A 149 13.36 -9.04 0.82
CA GLU A 149 13.16 -10.47 0.57
C GLU A 149 11.89 -10.86 1.33
N ALA A 150 10.74 -10.62 0.71
CA ALA A 150 9.61 -11.51 0.92
C ALA A 150 10.11 -12.89 0.46
N GLN A 151 10.66 -13.68 1.38
CA GLN A 151 11.08 -15.04 1.11
C GLN A 151 9.84 -15.78 0.60
N GLN A 152 9.79 -15.96 -0.72
CA GLN A 152 8.81 -16.81 -1.38
C GLN A 152 9.10 -18.24 -0.92
N ASN A 153 8.39 -18.67 0.12
CA ASN A 153 8.29 -20.09 0.42
C ASN A 153 7.38 -20.71 -0.64
N HIS A 154 7.99 -21.07 -1.77
CA HIS A 154 7.49 -22.11 -2.65
C HIS A 154 7.56 -23.43 -1.86
N GLU A 155 6.42 -23.89 -1.35
CA GLU A 155 6.23 -25.31 -1.07
C GLU A 155 5.17 -25.83 -2.04
N HIS A 156 5.65 -26.37 -3.16
CA HIS A 156 4.89 -27.17 -4.10
C HIS A 156 5.59 -28.53 -4.23
N GLU A 157 5.35 -29.44 -3.29
CA GLU A 157 5.65 -30.89 -3.41
C GLU A 157 4.80 -31.60 -2.34
N HIS A 158 4.17 -32.76 -2.54
CA HIS A 158 3.89 -33.59 -3.69
C HIS A 158 2.78 -34.53 -3.22
N ALA A 159 1.78 -34.80 -4.06
CA ALA A 159 0.94 -35.96 -3.87
C ALA A 159 1.80 -37.23 -3.98
N HIS A 160 1.73 -38.10 -2.99
CA HIS A 160 2.10 -39.51 -3.13
C HIS A 160 1.04 -40.36 -2.42
N ASP A 161 0.45 -41.25 -3.21
CA ASP A 161 -0.41 -42.37 -2.84
C ASP A 161 0.07 -43.12 -1.60
N ASN A 162 -0.90 -43.58 -0.80
CA ASN A 162 -0.96 -44.98 -0.38
C ASN A 162 -2.41 -45.40 -0.08
#